data_AF-A0A523LJ43-F1
#
_entry.id   AF-A0A523LJ43-F1
#
_cell.length_a   1.000
_cell.length_b   1.000
_cell.length_c   1.000
_cell.angle_alpha   90.00
_cell.angle_beta   90.00
_cell.angle_gamma   90.00
#
_symmetry.space_group_name_H-M   'P 1'
#
loop_
_entity.id
_entity.type
_entity.pdbx_description
1 polymer ?
#
loop_
_entity_poly.entity_id
_entity_poly.type
_entity_poly.pdbx_seq_one_letter_code
_entity_poly.pdbx_strand_id
1 'polypeptide(L)'
;MKDFIKVICSVLVLSGVQAAHACDYPHRVLIPNGTTATKDDMLQGQRGVKKFVADMELYLECIIDEEKMSRAVLEDLDPNEEQQREDLLNKKYNAAVDEMERLAAQFNVEVQAYKAKESS
;
A
#
# COMPACT_ATOMS: atom_id res chain seq x y z
N MET A 1 -61.71 -20.47 1.22
CA MET A 1 -61.34 -21.06 2.52
C MET A 1 -59.86 -21.40 2.42
N LYS A 2 -59.01 -20.57 3.03
CA LYS A 2 -58.24 -20.91 4.25
C LYS A 2 -57.28 -22.08 3.95
N ASP A 3 -55.96 -21.92 3.96
CA ASP A 3 -55.18 -21.22 4.97
C ASP A 3 -53.82 -20.71 4.46
N PHE A 4 -53.46 -19.55 5.02
CA PHE A 4 -52.13 -18.96 5.13
C PHE A 4 -51.07 -19.97 5.57
N ILE A 5 -49.97 -20.11 4.82
CA ILE A 5 -48.64 -20.32 5.40
C ILE A 5 -47.61 -19.51 4.61
N LYS A 6 -47.21 -18.38 5.18
CA LYS A 6 -46.03 -17.61 4.77
C LYS A 6 -44.79 -18.42 5.19
N VAL A 7 -44.04 -18.95 4.24
CA VAL A 7 -42.65 -19.39 4.48
C VAL A 7 -41.74 -18.45 3.70
N ILE A 8 -41.36 -17.36 4.37
CA ILE A 8 -40.29 -16.48 3.92
C ILE A 8 -38.99 -17.16 4.37
N CYS A 9 -38.39 -17.95 3.48
CA CYS A 9 -37.01 -18.43 3.65
C CYS A 9 -36.06 -17.32 3.18
N SER A 10 -35.77 -16.37 4.07
CA SER A 10 -34.65 -15.43 3.89
C SER A 10 -33.34 -16.20 4.05
N VAL A 11 -32.76 -16.63 2.92
CA VAL A 11 -31.37 -17.08 2.87
C VAL A 11 -30.51 -15.88 2.46
N LEU A 12 -30.18 -15.05 3.45
CA LEU A 12 -29.13 -14.03 3.33
C LEU A 12 -27.79 -14.72 3.64
N VAL A 13 -27.21 -15.35 2.62
CA VAL A 13 -25.80 -15.74 2.66
C VAL A 13 -25.00 -14.50 2.30
N LEU A 14 -24.63 -13.73 3.33
CA LEU A 14 -23.53 -12.76 3.22
C LEU A 14 -22.23 -13.56 3.26
N SER A 15 -21.83 -14.11 2.12
CA SER A 15 -20.43 -14.48 1.89
C SER A 15 -19.65 -13.19 1.71
N GLY A 16 -19.28 -12.55 2.82
CA GLY A 16 -18.15 -11.64 2.83
C GLY A 16 -16.90 -12.46 2.56
N VAL A 17 -16.61 -12.73 1.29
CA VAL A 17 -15.27 -13.15 0.88
C VAL A 17 -14.39 -11.94 1.17
N GLN A 18 -13.84 -11.91 2.38
CA GLN A 18 -12.58 -11.22 2.60
C GLN A 18 -11.60 -11.99 1.73
N ALA A 19 -11.41 -11.52 0.50
CA ALA A 19 -10.23 -11.92 -0.24
C ALA A 19 -9.07 -11.46 0.64
N ALA A 20 -8.47 -12.41 1.35
CA ALA A 20 -7.18 -12.23 2.00
C ALA A 20 -6.17 -12.07 0.87
N HIS A 21 -6.19 -10.91 0.23
CA HIS A 21 -5.06 -10.46 -0.54
C HIS A 21 -3.94 -10.35 0.48
N ALA A 22 -2.89 -11.15 0.29
CA ALA A 22 -1.62 -10.91 0.96
C ALA A 22 -1.26 -9.42 0.79
N CYS A 23 -0.48 -8.85 1.70
CA CYS A 23 -0.11 -7.43 1.60
C CYS A 23 0.49 -7.10 0.21
N ASP A 24 -0.34 -6.50 -0.65
CA ASP A 24 0.02 -6.24 -2.04
C ASP A 24 0.95 -5.03 -2.09
N TYR A 25 2.15 -5.24 -2.63
CA TYR A 25 3.13 -4.18 -2.76
C TYR A 25 2.66 -3.17 -3.84
N PRO A 26 2.48 -1.88 -3.50
CA PRO A 26 2.00 -0.88 -4.44
C PRO A 26 2.89 -0.72 -5.67
N HIS A 27 2.26 -0.48 -6.82
CA HIS A 27 2.98 -0.20 -8.05
C HIS A 27 3.49 1.24 -8.08
N ARG A 28 4.77 1.39 -8.44
CA ARG A 28 5.41 2.69 -8.58
C ARG A 28 4.72 3.54 -9.65
N VAL A 29 4.49 4.82 -9.34
CA VAL A 29 3.99 5.79 -10.31
C VAL A 29 5.10 6.31 -11.24
N LEU A 30 4.73 6.61 -12.49
CA LEU A 30 5.60 7.29 -13.45
C LEU A 30 5.79 8.76 -13.05
N ILE A 31 7.05 9.19 -12.98
CA ILE A 31 7.39 10.59 -12.73
C ILE A 31 7.48 11.34 -14.07
N PRO A 32 6.73 12.44 -14.27
CA PRO A 32 6.84 13.26 -15.48
C PRO A 32 8.20 13.97 -15.55
N ASN A 33 8.74 14.13 -16.76
CA ASN A 33 9.99 14.85 -17.00
C ASN A 33 9.74 16.37 -16.96
N GLY A 34 10.31 17.08 -15.99
CA GLY A 34 10.08 18.51 -15.79
C GLY A 34 10.46 19.39 -16.99
N THR A 35 11.45 18.98 -17.79
CA THR A 35 11.90 19.74 -18.97
C THR A 35 10.91 19.70 -20.13
N THR A 36 9.99 18.72 -20.17
CA THR A 36 9.03 18.56 -21.27
C THR A 36 7.56 18.55 -20.81
N ALA A 37 7.31 18.25 -19.54
CA ALA A 37 5.99 18.13 -18.95
C ALA A 37 5.22 19.45 -18.92
N THR A 38 3.89 19.36 -19.05
CA THR A 38 2.99 20.47 -18.78
C THR A 38 2.76 20.65 -17.28
N LYS A 39 2.16 21.78 -16.88
CA LYS A 39 1.73 22.00 -15.49
C LYS A 39 0.79 20.89 -15.00
N ASP A 40 -0.13 20.45 -15.85
CA ASP A 40 -1.09 19.41 -15.48
C ASP A 40 -0.40 18.05 -15.28
N ASP A 41 0.56 17.70 -16.14
CA ASP A 41 1.38 16.49 -15.97
C ASP A 41 2.11 16.50 -14.62
N MET A 42 2.72 17.63 -14.24
CA MET A 42 3.41 17.76 -12.96
C MET A 42 2.45 17.63 -11.77
N LEU A 43 1.23 18.16 -11.86
CA LEU A 43 0.21 18.01 -10.83
C LEU A 43 -0.31 16.56 -10.75
N GLN A 44 -0.45 15.87 -11.89
CA GLN A 44 -0.77 14.45 -11.93
C GLN A 44 0.35 13.62 -11.27
N GLY A 45 1.61 13.92 -11.58
CA GLY A 45 2.78 13.31 -10.94
C GLY A 45 2.76 13.50 -9.42
N GLN A 46 2.46 14.71 -8.94
CA GLN A 46 2.35 14.98 -7.50
C GLN A 46 1.28 14.12 -6.83
N ARG A 47 0.08 14.05 -7.42
CA ARG A 47 -1.03 13.23 -6.90
C ARG A 47 -0.66 11.76 -6.88
N GLY A 48 0.01 11.29 -7.93
CA GLY A 48 0.49 9.93 -8.05
C GLY A 48 1.51 9.56 -6.98
N VAL A 49 2.51 10.43 -6.72
CA VAL A 49 3.50 10.20 -5.67
C VAL A 49 2.83 10.14 -4.29
N LYS A 50 1.91 11.07 -4.00
CA LYS A 50 1.15 11.05 -2.75
C LYS A 50 0.33 9.77 -2.58
N LYS A 51 -0.33 9.33 -3.66
CA LYS A 51 -1.09 8.08 -3.65
C LYS A 51 -0.17 6.88 -3.40
N PHE A 52 0.97 6.81 -4.08
CA PHE A 52 1.95 5.73 -3.86
C PHE A 52 2.41 5.68 -2.40
N VAL A 53 2.76 6.83 -1.81
CA VAL A 53 3.16 6.89 -0.39
C VAL A 53 2.03 6.40 0.52
N ALA A 54 0.79 6.86 0.32
CA ALA A 54 -0.34 6.42 1.12
C ALA A 54 -0.62 4.90 0.96
N ASP A 55 -0.54 4.38 -0.27
CA ASP A 55 -0.72 2.96 -0.53
C ASP A 55 0.41 2.13 0.12
N MET A 56 1.64 2.67 0.17
CA MET A 56 2.80 2.05 0.82
C MET A 56 2.68 2.04 2.34
N GLU A 57 2.12 3.09 2.95
CA GLU A 57 1.81 3.13 4.38
C GLU A 57 0.80 2.04 4.75
N LEU A 58 -0.25 1.86 3.94
CA LEU A 58 -1.21 0.75 4.12
C LEU A 58 -0.55 -0.63 3.97
N TYR A 59 0.38 -0.77 3.03
CA TYR A 59 1.19 -2.00 2.89
C TYR A 59 2.04 -2.27 4.14
N LEU A 60 2.68 -1.24 4.69
CA LEU A 60 3.49 -1.34 5.91
C LEU A 60 2.65 -1.77 7.11
N GLU A 61 1.47 -1.16 7.30
CA GLU A 61 0.51 -1.56 8.34
C GLU A 61 0.11 -3.03 8.18
N CYS A 62 -0.20 -3.44 6.95
CA CYS A 62 -0.59 -4.82 6.64
C CYS A 62 0.49 -5.83 7.01
N ILE A 63 1.75 -5.64 6.59
CA ILE A 63 2.81 -6.64 6.86
C ILE A 63 3.14 -6.74 8.35
N ILE A 64 2.97 -5.64 9.09
CA ILE A 64 3.12 -5.62 10.55
C ILE A 64 2.00 -6.42 11.19
N ASP A 65 0.76 -6.27 10.73
CA ASP A 65 -0.38 -7.00 11.28
C ASP A 65 -0.35 -8.48 10.91
N GLU A 66 0.05 -8.84 9.68
CA GLU A 66 0.32 -10.24 9.30
C GLU A 66 1.38 -10.87 10.19
N GLU A 67 2.47 -10.15 10.49
CA GLU A 67 3.52 -10.62 11.40
C GLU A 67 2.97 -10.85 12.82
N LYS A 68 2.21 -9.89 13.37
CA LYS A 68 1.58 -10.01 14.69
C LYS A 68 0.64 -11.21 14.76
N MET A 69 -0.24 -11.36 13.77
CA MET A 69 -1.19 -12.47 13.70
C MET A 69 -0.46 -13.81 13.58
N SER A 70 0.60 -13.86 12.77
CA SER A 70 1.42 -15.06 12.63
C SER A 70 2.14 -15.42 13.92
N ARG A 71 2.61 -14.45 14.71
CA ARG A 71 3.23 -14.70 16.02
C ARG A 71 2.23 -15.15 17.08
N ALA A 72 1.00 -14.66 17.04
CA ALA A 72 -0.02 -14.94 18.06
C ALA A 72 -0.42 -16.43 18.15
N VAL A 73 -0.10 -17.24 17.12
CA VAL A 73 -0.41 -18.67 17.06
C VAL A 73 0.82 -19.58 17.25
N LEU A 74 2.00 -19.00 17.50
CA LEU A 74 3.23 -19.74 17.76
C LEU A 74 3.42 -19.93 19.27
N GLU A 75 3.57 -21.18 19.69
CA GLU A 75 3.98 -21.54 21.06
C GLU A 75 5.48 -21.88 21.05
N ASP A 76 6.20 -21.51 22.11
CA ASP A 76 7.62 -21.83 22.32
C ASP A 76 8.55 -21.46 21.15
N LEU A 77 8.38 -20.26 20.57
CA LEU A 77 9.23 -19.76 19.49
C LEU A 77 10.70 -19.66 19.92
N ASP A 78 11.60 -20.27 19.14
CA ASP A 78 13.05 -20.20 19.40
C ASP A 78 13.54 -18.74 19.28
N PRO A 79 14.40 -18.24 20.19
CA PRO A 79 14.90 -16.87 20.14
C PRO A 79 15.60 -16.49 18.83
N ASN A 80 16.26 -17.43 18.15
CA ASN A 80 16.89 -17.14 16.86
C ASN A 80 15.84 -17.02 15.75
N GLU A 81 14.77 -17.82 15.79
CA GLU A 81 13.66 -17.70 14.86
C GLU A 81 12.90 -16.39 15.06
N GLU A 82 12.70 -15.97 16.31
CA GLU A 82 12.14 -14.66 16.65
C GLU A 82 12.97 -13.52 16.05
N GLN A 83 14.29 -13.53 16.27
CA GLN A 83 15.20 -12.53 15.72
C GLN A 83 15.17 -12.51 14.18
N GLN A 84 15.20 -13.67 13.54
CA GLN A 84 15.15 -13.77 12.06
C GLN A 84 13.87 -13.17 11.51
N ARG A 85 12.73 -13.40 12.17
CA ARG A 85 11.44 -12.82 11.78
C ARG A 85 11.43 -11.30 11.90
N GLU A 86 11.98 -10.76 13.00
CA GLU A 86 12.13 -9.31 13.18
C GLU A 86 13.04 -8.70 12.12
N ASP A 87 14.19 -9.32 11.83
CA ASP A 87 15.13 -8.86 10.82
C ASP A 87 14.50 -8.83 9.43
N LEU A 88 13.70 -9.84 9.09
CA LEU A 88 12.97 -9.91 7.83
C LEU A 88 11.88 -8.82 7.74
N LEU A 89 11.13 -8.58 8.82
CA LEU A 89 10.14 -7.50 8.86
C LEU A 89 10.82 -6.14 8.70
N ASN A 90 11.88 -5.87 9.46
CA ASN A 90 12.64 -4.63 9.40
C ASN A 90 13.23 -4.39 8.01
N LYS A 91 13.75 -5.44 7.35
CA LYS A 91 14.26 -5.34 5.98
C LYS A 91 13.18 -4.94 5.00
N LYS A 92 11.98 -5.54 5.09
CA LYS A 92 10.84 -5.16 4.23
C LYS A 92 10.38 -3.73 4.51
N TYR A 93 10.28 -3.36 5.78
CA TYR A 93 9.88 -2.02 6.21
C TYR A 93 10.82 -0.95 5.67
N ASN A 94 12.13 -1.13 5.89
CA ASN A 94 13.13 -0.16 5.45
C ASN A 94 13.17 -0.04 3.93
N ALA A 95 13.11 -1.16 3.19
CA ALA A 95 13.07 -1.13 1.73
C ALA A 95 11.86 -0.36 1.17
N ALA A 96 10.70 -0.49 1.83
CA ALA A 96 9.49 0.24 1.48
C ALA A 96 9.64 1.75 1.73
N VAL A 97 10.20 2.13 2.89
CA VAL A 97 10.52 3.54 3.22
C VAL A 97 11.52 4.13 2.22
N ASP A 98 12.61 3.42 1.94
CA ASP A 98 13.64 3.85 0.99
C ASP A 98 13.05 4.14 -0.40
N GLU A 99 12.15 3.30 -0.90
CA GLU A 99 11.52 3.52 -2.22
C GLU A 99 10.56 4.71 -2.21
N MET A 100 9.82 4.94 -1.13
CA MET A 100 8.99 6.15 -0.97
C MET A 100 9.86 7.41 -1.01
N GLU A 101 10.96 7.44 -0.25
CA GLU A 101 11.89 8.56 -0.22
C GLU A 101 12.54 8.79 -1.59
N ARG A 102 12.99 7.72 -2.26
CA ARG A 102 13.63 7.81 -3.57
C ARG A 102 12.67 8.34 -4.63
N LEU A 103 11.42 7.90 -4.64
CA LEU A 103 10.41 8.39 -5.56
C LEU A 103 10.08 9.87 -5.30
N ALA A 104 9.91 10.25 -4.03
CA ALA A 104 9.66 11.64 -3.66
C ALA A 104 10.84 12.55 -4.03
N ALA A 105 12.08 12.11 -3.80
CA ALA A 105 13.28 12.82 -4.20
C ALA A 105 13.36 12.98 -5.73
N GLN A 106 13.07 11.92 -6.49
CA GLN A 106 13.02 11.99 -7.95
C GLN A 106 11.98 13.01 -8.42
N PHE A 107 10.77 13.00 -7.86
CA PHE A 107 9.75 13.99 -8.21
C PHE A 107 10.18 15.42 -7.90
N ASN A 108 10.87 15.65 -6.77
CA ASN A 108 11.37 16.97 -6.41
C ASN A 108 12.41 17.50 -7.40
N VAL A 109 13.28 16.63 -7.95
CA VAL A 109 14.22 17.01 -9.02
C VAL A 109 13.46 17.47 -10.26
N GLU A 110 12.44 16.73 -10.68
CA GLU A 110 11.64 17.09 -11.87
C GLU A 110 10.81 18.36 -11.65
N VAL A 111 10.34 18.61 -10.43
CA VAL A 111 9.70 19.90 -10.08
C VAL A 111 10.68 21.07 -10.23
N GLN A 112 11.95 20.90 -9.85
CA GLN A 112 12.96 21.94 -10.04
C GLN A 112 13.26 22.17 -11.53
N ALA A 113 13.39 21.09 -12.32
CA ALA A 113 13.58 21.17 -13.76
C ALA A 113 12.41 21.88 -14.46
N TYR A 114 11.17 21.57 -14.07
CA TYR A 114 9.98 22.27 -14.55
C TYR A 114 10.02 23.77 -14.24
N LYS A 115 10.31 24.14 -12.99
CA LYS A 115 10.41 25.56 -12.59
C LYS A 115 11.47 26.31 -13.38
N ALA A 116 12.64 25.71 -13.59
CA ALA A 116 13.73 26.32 -14.35
C ALA A 116 13.31 26.60 -15.81
N LYS A 117 12.65 25.63 -16.44
CA LYS A 117 12.08 25.76 -17.79
C LYS A 117 11.06 26.90 -17.88
N GLU A 118 10.10 26.96 -16.95
CA GLU A 118 9.06 28.00 -16.96
C GLU A 118 9.61 29.41 -16.66
N SER A 119 10.80 29.51 -16.06
CA SER A 119 11.47 30.77 -15.78
C SER A 119 12.47 31.21 -16.87
N SER A 120 12.68 30.39 -17.90
CA SER A 120 13.55 30.68 -19.05
C SER A 120 12.76 31.30 -20.18
#